data_AF-A0AAD9S587-F1
#
_entry.id   AF-A0AAD9S587-F1
#
_cell.length_a   1.000
_cell.length_b   1.000
_cell.length_c   1.000
_cell.angle_alpha   90.00
_cell.angle_beta   90.00
_cell.angle_gamma   90.00
#
_symmetry.space_group_name_H-M   'P 1'
#
loop_
_entity.id
_entity.type
_entity.pdbx_description
1 polymer ?
#
loop_
_entity_poly.entity_id
_entity_poly.type
_entity_poly.pdbx_seq_one_letter_code
_entity_poly.pdbx_strand_id
1 'polypeptide(L)'
;MLTSFLGLYSPLSHILTPRFLTLSLLPSDSDKSPVTSSSSSQPPPSKGAQDGSSREPSLRALATMSALSGTLGLAAVMAAQSASGYLFLLALLGPTSAGDYMTEFIRTDVSTLTPEQLSARAAMARSPRYAAFLVLFSIFSAALPEELLKYLPVAWLQRKLQRQQKKKKKLGKSAAVSAATAASLGFALVELAAYVQAAAPAAAAGAGPSMAVTLLERVFIGLPGHVAMAVLSAARGADADADVDDSAAPGWRDVVSAIAPSVLYHGLYDLALFGTSAWVGGHVGWVHPVGARAVVGMLGFVLSVQGVLYAHTLRAWLGWGDKSKKQ
;
A
#
# COMPACT_ATOMS: atom_id res chain seq x y z
N MET A 1 -9.27 6.38 24.41
CA MET A 1 -9.44 5.80 23.06
C MET A 1 -8.12 5.69 22.31
N LEU A 2 -7.32 6.76 22.11
CA LEU A 2 -5.98 6.65 21.49
C LEU A 2 -5.02 5.70 22.25
N THR A 3 -5.12 5.67 23.59
CA THR A 3 -4.30 4.81 24.47
C THR A 3 -4.68 3.32 24.40
N SER A 4 -5.96 2.98 24.25
CA SER A 4 -6.42 1.60 24.00
C SER A 4 -6.05 1.13 22.60
N PHE A 5 -5.99 2.06 21.64
CA PHE A 5 -5.56 1.81 20.26
C PHE A 5 -4.06 1.53 20.15
N LEU A 6 -3.23 2.25 20.92
CA LEU A 6 -1.79 1.96 21.05
C LEU A 6 -1.55 0.66 21.85
N GLY A 7 -2.44 0.30 22.78
CA GLY A 7 -2.37 -0.93 23.58
C GLY A 7 -2.54 -2.22 22.78
N LEU A 8 -3.42 -2.23 21.77
CA LEU A 8 -3.56 -3.35 20.82
C LEU A 8 -2.31 -3.57 19.94
N TYR A 9 -1.43 -2.58 19.86
CA TYR A 9 -0.13 -2.64 19.16
C TYR A 9 1.08 -2.57 20.11
N SER A 10 0.88 -2.85 21.40
CA SER A 10 1.97 -3.09 22.35
C SER A 10 3.06 -4.09 21.85
N PRO A 11 2.79 -5.12 21.01
CA PRO A 11 3.87 -5.96 20.49
C PRO A 11 4.85 -5.24 19.53
N LEU A 12 4.48 -4.10 18.94
CA LEU A 12 5.41 -3.31 18.11
C LEU A 12 6.44 -2.55 18.95
N SER A 13 6.22 -2.34 20.25
CA SER A 13 7.21 -1.69 21.12
C SER A 13 8.53 -2.46 21.21
N HIS A 14 8.51 -3.79 21.04
CA HIS A 14 9.71 -4.62 21.00
C HIS A 14 10.37 -4.65 19.61
N ILE A 15 9.59 -4.55 18.53
CA ILE A 15 10.07 -4.51 17.14
C ILE A 15 10.66 -3.12 16.80
N LEU A 16 10.15 -2.06 17.44
CA LEU A 16 10.62 -0.68 17.31
C LEU A 16 11.73 -0.34 18.32
N THR A 17 12.63 -1.29 18.63
CA THR A 17 13.83 -0.93 19.41
C THR A 17 14.70 0.04 18.58
N PRO A 18 15.19 1.16 19.15
CA PRO A 18 15.78 2.28 18.38
C PRO A 18 17.12 1.97 17.67
N ARG A 19 17.61 0.72 17.71
CA ARG A 19 18.93 0.38 17.16
C ARG A 19 19.02 0.48 15.63
N PHE A 20 17.89 0.58 14.92
CA PHE A 20 17.87 0.84 13.46
C PHE A 20 17.68 2.32 13.08
N LEU A 21 17.37 3.22 14.04
CA LEU A 21 17.09 4.63 13.77
C LEU A 21 18.33 5.56 13.83
N THR A 22 19.50 5.03 14.18
CA THR A 22 20.79 5.75 14.09
C THR A 22 21.47 5.61 12.72
N LEU A 23 20.71 5.33 11.66
CA LEU A 23 21.19 5.51 10.29
C LEU A 23 20.88 6.93 9.86
N SER A 24 21.89 7.80 9.94
CA SER A 24 21.93 9.15 9.37
C SER A 24 21.07 9.24 8.10
N LEU A 25 19.85 9.77 8.29
CA LEU A 25 18.88 10.01 7.25
C LEU A 25 19.36 11.21 6.45
N LEU A 26 20.25 10.95 5.51
CA LEU A 26 20.54 11.67 4.26
C LEU A 26 21.95 11.27 3.81
N PRO A 27 22.15 10.82 2.56
CA PRO A 27 23.49 10.79 1.99
C PRO A 27 24.01 12.24 1.92
N SER A 28 25.07 12.53 2.65
CA SER A 28 25.89 13.71 2.39
C SER A 28 26.54 13.50 1.02
N ASP A 29 26.26 14.39 0.05
CA ASP A 29 26.86 14.41 -1.29
C ASP A 29 28.36 14.80 -1.26
N SER A 30 29.10 14.43 -0.20
CA SER A 30 30.45 14.93 0.09
C SER A 30 31.59 13.95 -0.20
N ASP A 31 31.36 12.83 -0.90
CA ASP A 31 32.47 12.02 -1.44
C ASP A 31 32.95 12.59 -2.78
N LYS A 32 33.64 13.72 -2.69
CA LYS A 32 34.59 14.17 -3.73
C LYS A 32 35.97 13.67 -3.32
N SER A 33 36.33 12.46 -3.72
CA SER A 33 37.73 12.04 -3.64
C SER A 33 38.59 12.95 -4.55
N PRO A 34 39.75 13.42 -4.09
CA PRO A 34 40.65 14.23 -4.88
C PRO A 34 41.20 13.39 -6.04
N VAL A 35 40.97 13.85 -7.27
CA VAL A 35 41.54 13.28 -8.49
C VAL A 35 43.04 13.58 -8.50
N THR A 36 43.86 12.57 -8.28
CA THR A 36 45.29 12.62 -8.55
C THR A 36 45.50 12.57 -10.07
N SER A 37 46.08 13.63 -10.61
CA SER A 37 46.41 13.77 -12.03
C SER A 37 47.62 12.92 -12.38
N SER A 38 47.43 11.77 -13.03
CA SER A 38 48.47 11.13 -13.84
C SER A 38 48.11 11.31 -15.31
N SER A 39 48.94 12.07 -16.03
CA SER A 39 48.83 12.28 -17.46
C SER A 39 49.20 10.99 -18.19
N SER A 40 48.22 10.33 -18.82
CA SER A 40 48.49 9.43 -19.93
C SER A 40 47.57 9.78 -21.10
N SER A 41 48.19 9.94 -22.25
CA SER A 41 47.60 10.28 -23.54
C SER A 41 46.76 9.11 -24.06
N GLN A 42 45.54 8.98 -23.56
CA GLN A 42 44.52 8.14 -24.21
C GLN A 42 43.82 8.92 -25.33
N PRO A 43 43.59 8.30 -26.50
CA PRO A 43 42.82 8.90 -27.58
C PRO A 43 41.40 9.21 -27.09
N PRO A 44 40.77 10.29 -27.60
CA PRO A 44 39.44 10.70 -27.16
C PRO A 44 38.47 9.54 -27.41
N PRO A 45 37.72 9.08 -26.40
CA PRO A 45 36.72 8.04 -26.60
C PRO A 45 35.76 8.53 -27.68
N SER A 46 35.55 7.68 -28.68
CA SER A 46 34.52 7.88 -29.71
C SER A 46 33.22 8.32 -29.01
N LYS A 47 32.57 9.36 -29.53
CA LYS A 47 31.23 9.82 -29.14
C LYS A 47 30.18 8.74 -29.47
N GLY A 48 30.34 7.54 -28.90
CA GLY A 48 29.28 6.56 -28.81
C GLY A 48 28.21 7.17 -27.92
N ALA A 49 26.98 7.15 -28.41
CA ALA A 49 25.81 7.63 -27.71
C ALA A 49 25.88 7.22 -26.24
N GLN A 50 26.12 8.19 -25.35
CA GLN A 50 25.76 8.03 -23.95
C GLN A 50 24.24 8.01 -23.95
N ASP A 51 23.71 6.81 -24.21
CA ASP A 51 22.32 6.49 -24.01
C ASP A 51 21.97 7.01 -22.62
N GLY A 52 20.94 7.83 -22.54
CA GLY A 52 20.56 8.58 -21.35
C GLY A 52 20.10 7.66 -20.23
N SER A 53 21.02 6.85 -19.68
CA SER A 53 20.73 5.83 -18.70
C SER A 53 20.18 6.52 -17.46
N SER A 54 18.88 6.33 -17.28
CA SER A 54 18.21 6.67 -16.05
C SER A 54 18.95 5.98 -14.92
N ARG A 55 19.59 6.76 -14.05
CA ARG A 55 20.37 6.22 -12.95
C ARG A 55 19.41 5.51 -12.00
N GLU A 56 19.49 4.19 -11.95
CA GLU A 56 18.70 3.38 -11.03
C GLU A 56 18.95 3.85 -9.57
N PRO A 57 17.93 3.81 -8.70
CA PRO A 57 18.10 4.06 -7.28
C PRO A 57 19.13 3.08 -6.70
N SER A 58 20.00 3.56 -5.81
CA SER A 58 20.92 2.66 -5.12
C SER A 58 20.17 1.69 -4.21
N LEU A 59 20.73 0.51 -3.96
CA LEU A 59 20.15 -0.48 -3.04
C LEU A 59 19.87 0.13 -1.66
N ARG A 60 20.77 0.99 -1.16
CA ARG A 60 20.58 1.72 0.10
C ARG A 60 19.31 2.59 0.07
N ALA A 61 19.08 3.32 -1.02
CA ALA A 61 17.88 4.14 -1.16
C ALA A 61 16.60 3.28 -1.18
N LEU A 62 16.61 2.16 -1.91
CA LEU A 62 15.49 1.22 -1.95
C LEU A 62 15.21 0.62 -0.57
N ALA A 63 16.25 0.20 0.15
CA ALA A 63 16.12 -0.30 1.52
C ALA A 63 15.55 0.75 2.47
N THR A 64 15.99 2.01 2.34
CA THR A 64 15.43 3.13 3.13
C THR A 64 13.96 3.38 2.81
N MET A 65 13.56 3.37 1.53
CA MET A 65 12.15 3.52 1.13
C MET A 65 11.28 2.40 1.71
N SER A 66 11.77 1.16 1.64
CA SER A 66 11.10 0.00 2.23
C SER A 66 10.94 0.16 3.75
N ALA A 67 12.02 0.46 4.47
CA ALA A 67 11.98 0.63 5.92
C ALA A 67 11.05 1.77 6.37
N LEU A 68 11.11 2.94 5.70
CA LEU A 68 10.25 4.08 6.01
C LEU A 68 8.78 3.79 5.75
N SER A 69 8.47 3.15 4.61
CA SER A 69 7.11 2.79 4.23
C SER A 69 6.50 1.77 5.21
N GLY A 70 7.27 0.74 5.58
CA GLY A 70 6.83 -0.30 6.53
C GLY A 70 6.69 0.17 7.97
N THR A 71 7.37 1.25 8.37
CA THR A 71 7.34 1.74 9.76
C THR A 71 6.49 3.02 9.90
N LEU A 72 7.11 4.18 9.69
CA LEU A 72 6.46 5.49 9.82
C LEU A 72 5.30 5.65 8.84
N GLY A 73 5.45 5.12 7.62
CA GLY A 73 4.41 5.11 6.60
C GLY A 73 3.18 4.34 7.05
N LEU A 74 3.34 3.09 7.45
CA LEU A 74 2.24 2.26 7.96
C LEU A 74 1.56 2.90 9.19
N ALA A 75 2.33 3.43 10.14
CA ALA A 75 1.78 4.14 11.30
C ALA A 75 0.91 5.35 10.88
N ALA A 76 1.37 6.14 9.90
CA ALA A 76 0.61 7.26 9.36
C ALA A 76 -0.66 6.80 8.64
N VAL A 77 -0.58 5.73 7.84
CA VAL A 77 -1.73 5.12 7.15
C VAL A 77 -2.77 4.65 8.16
N MET A 78 -2.36 3.93 9.21
CA MET A 78 -3.28 3.44 10.23
C MET A 78 -3.98 4.58 10.97
N ALA A 79 -3.26 5.67 11.28
CA ALA A 79 -3.86 6.86 11.87
C ALA A 79 -4.89 7.49 10.93
N ALA A 80 -4.58 7.62 9.64
CA ALA A 80 -5.49 8.14 8.62
C ALA A 80 -6.73 7.25 8.44
N GLN A 81 -6.55 5.93 8.36
CA GLN A 81 -7.61 4.92 8.28
C GLN A 81 -8.55 5.02 9.49
N SER A 82 -7.98 5.07 10.71
CA SER A 82 -8.76 5.13 11.95
C SER A 82 -9.56 6.43 12.05
N ALA A 83 -8.93 7.57 11.76
CA ALA A 83 -9.58 8.88 11.82
C ALA A 83 -10.69 9.00 10.78
N SER A 84 -10.40 8.70 9.51
CA SER A 84 -11.39 8.79 8.43
C SER A 84 -12.52 7.76 8.59
N GLY A 85 -12.21 6.52 8.99
CA GLY A 85 -13.20 5.50 9.28
C GLY A 85 -14.16 5.92 10.39
N TYR A 86 -13.64 6.49 11.49
CA TYR A 86 -14.48 7.03 12.55
C TYR A 86 -15.38 8.18 12.08
N LEU A 87 -14.83 9.09 11.27
CA LEU A 87 -15.60 10.20 10.68
C LEU A 87 -16.73 9.70 9.76
N PHE A 88 -16.49 8.66 8.96
CA PHE A 88 -17.53 8.05 8.13
C PHE A 88 -18.62 7.38 8.98
N LEU A 89 -18.25 6.68 10.05
CA LEU A 89 -19.24 6.14 10.99
C LEU A 89 -20.06 7.27 11.65
N LEU A 90 -19.41 8.33 12.11
CA LEU A 90 -20.11 9.50 12.68
C LEU A 90 -21.10 10.11 11.69
N ALA A 91 -20.68 10.30 10.43
CA ALA A 91 -21.52 10.88 9.40
C ALA A 91 -22.73 9.99 9.04
N LEU A 92 -22.55 8.67 9.02
CA LEU A 92 -23.59 7.72 8.61
C LEU A 92 -24.53 7.28 9.75
N LEU A 93 -24.01 7.19 10.98
CA LEU A 93 -24.68 6.54 12.12
C LEU A 93 -24.89 7.47 13.32
N GLY A 94 -24.25 8.64 13.35
CA GLY A 94 -24.32 9.58 14.47
C GLY A 94 -23.42 9.19 15.65
N PRO A 95 -23.29 10.09 16.66
CA PRO A 95 -22.29 9.96 17.73
C PRO A 95 -22.52 8.76 18.64
N THR A 96 -23.77 8.40 18.93
CA THR A 96 -24.10 7.28 19.82
C THR A 96 -23.68 5.95 19.20
N SER A 97 -24.05 5.69 17.94
CA SER A 97 -23.78 4.40 17.30
C SER A 97 -22.36 4.28 16.74
N ALA A 98 -21.70 5.38 16.38
CA ALA A 98 -20.35 5.31 15.81
C ALA A 98 -19.33 4.64 16.75
N GLY A 99 -19.44 4.86 18.06
CA GLY A 99 -18.58 4.23 19.06
C GLY A 99 -18.76 2.71 19.13
N ASP A 100 -20.01 2.24 19.10
CA ASP A 100 -20.34 0.81 19.12
C ASP A 100 -19.84 0.12 17.84
N TYR A 101 -20.08 0.73 16.68
CA TYR A 101 -19.58 0.21 15.40
C TYR A 101 -18.06 0.18 15.35
N MET A 102 -17.37 1.22 15.83
CA MET A 102 -15.91 1.22 15.86
C MET A 102 -15.36 0.14 16.79
N THR A 103 -15.95 -0.02 17.98
CA THR A 103 -15.58 -1.08 18.93
C THR A 103 -15.70 -2.45 18.30
N GLU A 104 -16.81 -2.70 17.62
CA GLU A 104 -17.03 -3.97 16.94
C GLU A 104 -16.15 -4.12 15.69
N PHE A 105 -15.85 -3.03 14.97
CA PHE A 105 -15.01 -3.04 13.76
C PHE A 105 -13.56 -3.43 14.03
N ILE A 106 -12.99 -2.99 15.17
CA ILE A 106 -11.61 -3.33 15.55
C ILE A 106 -11.50 -4.69 16.28
N ARG A 107 -12.63 -5.34 16.58
CA ARG A 107 -12.64 -6.65 17.23
C ARG A 107 -12.19 -7.72 16.26
N THR A 108 -11.09 -8.40 16.58
CA THR A 108 -10.48 -9.45 15.75
C THR A 108 -10.89 -10.87 16.15
N ASP A 109 -11.52 -11.05 17.31
CA ASP A 109 -12.00 -12.34 17.82
C ASP A 109 -13.42 -12.24 18.36
N VAL A 110 -14.24 -13.23 18.00
CA VAL A 110 -15.65 -13.38 18.39
C VAL A 110 -15.92 -14.66 19.18
N SER A 111 -14.89 -15.46 19.47
CA SER A 111 -15.02 -16.76 20.13
C SER A 111 -15.60 -16.68 21.55
N THR A 112 -15.49 -15.52 22.19
CA THR A 112 -15.93 -15.26 23.57
C THR A 112 -17.32 -14.61 23.66
N LEU A 113 -17.97 -14.33 22.54
CA LEU A 113 -19.25 -13.62 22.52
C LEU A 113 -20.43 -14.57 22.80
N THR A 114 -21.43 -14.09 23.52
CA THR A 114 -22.69 -14.83 23.72
C THR A 114 -23.53 -14.86 22.44
N PRO A 115 -24.50 -15.79 22.31
CA PRO A 115 -25.41 -15.82 21.16
C PRO A 115 -26.15 -14.49 20.93
N GLU A 116 -26.55 -13.80 21.99
CA GLU A 116 -27.24 -12.51 21.92
C GLU A 116 -26.33 -11.42 21.35
N GLN A 117 -25.06 -11.40 21.77
CA GLN A 117 -24.05 -10.48 21.24
C GLN A 117 -23.74 -10.74 19.77
N LEU A 118 -23.64 -12.02 19.37
CA LEU A 118 -23.46 -12.41 17.98
C LEU A 118 -24.65 -12.00 17.10
N SER A 119 -25.88 -12.15 17.61
CA SER A 119 -27.10 -11.71 16.93
C SER A 119 -27.14 -10.19 16.74
N ALA A 120 -26.80 -9.43 17.79
CA ALA A 120 -26.71 -7.97 17.73
C ALA A 120 -25.66 -7.51 16.71
N ARG A 121 -24.48 -8.14 16.71
CA ARG A 121 -23.40 -7.87 15.74
C ARG A 121 -23.83 -8.19 14.30
N ALA A 122 -24.56 -9.29 14.08
CA ALA A 122 -25.10 -9.62 12.76
C ALA A 122 -26.15 -8.60 12.28
N ALA A 123 -26.96 -8.05 13.18
CA ALA A 123 -27.89 -6.97 12.84
C ALA A 123 -27.15 -5.69 12.44
N MET A 124 -26.05 -5.34 13.12
CA MET A 124 -25.18 -4.23 12.73
C MET A 124 -24.55 -4.47 11.34
N ALA A 125 -23.97 -5.66 11.12
CA ALA A 125 -23.28 -6.02 9.89
C ALA A 125 -24.19 -6.00 8.65
N ARG A 126 -25.48 -6.29 8.82
CA ARG A 126 -26.49 -6.30 7.73
C ARG A 126 -27.17 -4.95 7.52
N SER A 127 -26.83 -3.94 8.30
CA SER A 127 -27.38 -2.60 8.15
C SER A 127 -26.97 -1.98 6.81
N PRO A 128 -27.87 -1.34 6.05
CA PRO A 128 -27.52 -0.64 4.81
C PRO A 128 -26.53 0.51 5.07
N ARG A 129 -26.58 1.14 6.25
CA ARG A 129 -25.62 2.18 6.65
C ARG A 129 -24.22 1.60 6.82
N TYR A 130 -24.13 0.38 7.34
CA TYR A 130 -22.84 -0.31 7.45
C TYR A 130 -22.31 -0.74 6.08
N ALA A 131 -23.19 -1.17 5.17
CA ALA A 131 -22.83 -1.42 3.77
C ALA A 131 -22.18 -0.18 3.12
N ALA A 132 -22.82 0.99 3.29
CA ALA A 132 -22.29 2.26 2.81
C ALA A 132 -20.96 2.62 3.46
N PHE A 133 -20.83 2.39 4.78
CA PHE A 133 -19.57 2.56 5.49
C PHE A 133 -18.46 1.67 4.91
N LEU A 134 -18.72 0.39 4.62
CA LEU A 134 -17.72 -0.52 4.04
C LEU A 134 -17.21 0.00 2.70
N VAL A 135 -18.09 0.49 1.82
CA VAL A 135 -17.66 1.08 0.54
C VAL A 135 -16.75 2.29 0.75
N LEU A 136 -17.16 3.21 1.64
CA LEU A 136 -16.37 4.42 1.92
C LEU A 136 -15.04 4.07 2.59
N PHE A 137 -15.06 3.17 3.56
CA PHE A 137 -13.88 2.73 4.28
C PHE A 137 -12.90 2.05 3.34
N SER A 138 -13.32 1.03 2.59
CA SER A 138 -12.43 0.27 1.70
C SER A 138 -11.76 1.15 0.64
N ILE A 139 -12.48 2.11 0.05
CA ILE A 139 -11.93 2.95 -1.03
C ILE A 139 -11.15 4.14 -0.48
N PHE A 140 -11.72 4.90 0.47
CA PHE A 140 -11.16 6.19 0.89
C PHE A 140 -10.34 6.10 2.18
N SER A 141 -10.73 5.25 3.13
CA SER A 141 -9.97 5.09 4.37
C SER A 141 -8.82 4.12 4.19
N ALA A 142 -9.05 2.94 3.62
CA ALA A 142 -8.06 1.89 3.49
C ALA A 142 -7.15 2.10 2.27
N ALA A 143 -7.71 1.94 1.07
CA ALA A 143 -6.94 1.95 -0.16
C ALA A 143 -6.24 3.28 -0.46
N LEU A 144 -6.94 4.41 -0.39
CA LEU A 144 -6.39 5.71 -0.79
C LEU A 144 -5.08 6.11 -0.07
N PRO A 145 -5.01 6.15 1.27
CA PRO A 145 -3.77 6.56 1.95
C PRO A 145 -2.64 5.56 1.72
N GLU A 146 -2.95 4.28 1.56
CA GLU A 146 -1.94 3.26 1.26
C GLU A 146 -1.31 3.43 -0.12
N GLU A 147 -2.14 3.57 -1.15
CA GLU A 147 -1.63 3.74 -2.51
C GLU A 147 -0.91 5.09 -2.67
N LEU A 148 -1.35 6.11 -1.95
CA LEU A 148 -0.63 7.39 -1.88
C LEU A 148 0.76 7.22 -1.24
N LEU A 149 0.86 6.49 -0.13
CA LEU A 149 2.13 6.20 0.53
C LEU A 149 3.08 5.43 -0.40
N LYS A 150 2.59 4.39 -1.08
CA LYS A 150 3.38 3.57 -2.02
C LYS A 150 3.87 4.39 -3.22
N TYR A 151 3.09 5.38 -3.66
CA TYR A 151 3.44 6.27 -4.77
C TYR A 151 4.37 7.42 -4.38
N LEU A 152 4.40 7.82 -3.10
CA LEU A 152 5.16 8.97 -2.61
C LEU A 152 6.66 8.99 -3.02
N PRO A 153 7.40 7.86 -2.99
CA PRO A 153 8.80 7.85 -3.43
C PRO A 153 8.98 8.17 -4.91
N VAL A 154 8.04 7.77 -5.77
CA VAL A 154 8.06 8.08 -7.20
C VAL A 154 7.89 9.59 -7.39
N ALA A 155 6.84 10.16 -6.79
CA ALA A 155 6.57 11.60 -6.83
C ALA A 155 7.75 12.43 -6.27
N TRP A 156 8.39 11.94 -5.20
CA TRP A 156 9.57 12.59 -4.63
C TRP A 156 10.78 12.56 -5.57
N LEU A 157 11.07 11.41 -6.19
CA LEU A 157 12.16 11.28 -7.17
C LEU A 157 11.94 12.18 -8.40
N GLN A 158 10.70 12.22 -8.92
CA GLN A 158 10.31 13.12 -10.01
C GLN A 158 10.58 14.58 -9.65
N ARG A 159 10.08 15.04 -8.50
CA ARG A 159 10.32 16.41 -8.01
C ARG A 159 11.80 16.72 -7.79
N LYS A 160 12.57 15.75 -7.28
CA LYS A 160 14.02 15.92 -7.09
C LYS A 160 14.74 16.13 -8.42
N LEU A 161 14.39 15.38 -9.47
CA LEU A 161 14.97 15.54 -10.80
C LEU A 161 14.61 16.90 -11.42
N GLN A 162 13.36 17.33 -11.30
CA GLN A 162 12.89 18.64 -11.75
C GLN A 162 13.69 19.79 -11.09
N ARG A 163 13.86 19.75 -9.76
CA ARG A 163 14.59 20.78 -9.00
C ARG A 163 16.08 20.88 -9.37
N GLN A 164 16.70 19.78 -9.76
CA GLN A 164 18.11 19.77 -10.17
C GLN A 164 18.34 20.44 -11.53
N GLN A 165 17.34 21.12 -12.11
CA GLN A 165 17.38 21.76 -13.43
C GLN A 165 17.84 20.82 -14.55
N LYS A 166 17.74 19.50 -14.32
CA LYS A 166 17.92 18.49 -15.36
C LYS A 166 16.63 18.41 -16.16
N LYS A 167 16.20 19.54 -16.74
CA LYS A 167 14.93 19.70 -17.45
C LYS A 167 14.72 18.65 -18.55
N LYS A 168 15.80 18.02 -19.03
CA LYS A 168 15.76 16.96 -20.05
C LYS A 168 15.81 15.51 -19.51
N LYS A 169 15.94 15.28 -18.19
CA LYS A 169 16.05 13.92 -17.62
C LYS A 169 14.76 13.51 -16.92
N LYS A 170 13.95 12.73 -17.63
CA LYS A 170 12.78 12.05 -17.09
C LYS A 170 13.19 10.95 -16.10
N LEU A 171 12.36 10.67 -15.10
CA LEU A 171 12.56 9.52 -14.23
C LEU A 171 12.42 8.26 -15.09
N GLY A 172 13.47 7.44 -15.12
CA GLY A 172 13.42 6.20 -15.88
C GLY A 172 12.40 5.23 -15.34
N LYS A 173 11.89 4.40 -16.23
CA LYS A 173 10.91 3.37 -15.92
C LYS A 173 11.31 2.46 -14.78
N SER A 174 12.48 1.86 -14.92
CA SER A 174 13.01 0.94 -13.92
C SER A 174 13.23 1.64 -12.58
N ALA A 175 13.67 2.90 -12.58
CA ALA A 175 13.85 3.68 -11.36
C ALA A 175 12.53 3.96 -10.62
N ALA A 176 11.48 4.38 -11.34
CA ALA A 176 10.15 4.61 -10.75
C ALA A 176 9.56 3.32 -10.15
N VAL A 177 9.66 2.24 -10.93
CA VAL A 177 9.12 0.92 -10.55
C VAL A 177 9.88 0.32 -9.38
N SER A 178 11.20 0.44 -9.36
CA SER A 178 12.03 -0.02 -8.23
C SER A 178 11.68 0.73 -6.95
N ALA A 179 11.50 2.05 -7.02
CA ALA A 179 11.14 2.87 -5.88
C ALA A 179 9.74 2.50 -5.32
N ALA A 180 8.73 2.38 -6.18
CA ALA A 180 7.38 1.99 -5.77
C ALA A 180 7.33 0.56 -5.23
N THR A 181 8.02 -0.38 -5.88
CA THR A 181 8.12 -1.77 -5.43
C THR A 181 8.78 -1.86 -4.05
N ALA A 182 9.88 -1.12 -3.82
CA ALA A 182 10.56 -1.13 -2.53
C ALA A 182 9.65 -0.61 -1.41
N ALA A 183 8.94 0.51 -1.63
CA ALA A 183 8.00 1.03 -0.65
C ALA A 183 6.81 0.09 -0.40
N SER A 184 6.28 -0.52 -1.47
CA SER A 184 5.20 -1.50 -1.38
C SER A 184 5.60 -2.76 -0.61
N LEU A 185 6.80 -3.29 -0.86
CA LEU A 185 7.30 -4.47 -0.13
C LEU A 185 7.49 -4.17 1.35
N GLY A 186 8.09 -3.03 1.68
CA GLY A 186 8.26 -2.62 3.08
C GLY A 186 6.93 -2.49 3.82
N PHE A 187 5.95 -1.85 3.19
CA PHE A 187 4.58 -1.75 3.70
C PHE A 187 3.95 -3.14 3.92
N ALA A 188 3.86 -3.93 2.85
CA ALA A 188 3.13 -5.20 2.85
C ALA A 188 3.76 -6.25 3.76
N LEU A 189 5.08 -6.24 3.96
CA LEU A 189 5.75 -7.18 4.88
C LEU A 189 5.39 -6.90 6.34
N VAL A 190 5.39 -5.64 6.76
CA VAL A 190 5.02 -5.28 8.15
C VAL A 190 3.53 -5.53 8.38
N GLU A 191 2.70 -5.16 7.42
CA GLU A 191 1.27 -5.45 7.45
C GLU A 191 0.98 -6.96 7.54
N LEU A 192 1.63 -7.76 6.69
CA LEU A 192 1.50 -9.22 6.72
C LEU A 192 1.91 -9.80 8.08
N ALA A 193 3.02 -9.32 8.66
CA ALA A 193 3.45 -9.75 9.98
C ALA A 193 2.38 -9.46 11.05
N ALA A 194 1.72 -8.29 10.97
CA ALA A 194 0.62 -7.95 11.87
C ALA A 194 -0.59 -8.88 11.69
N TYR A 195 -0.98 -9.22 10.46
CA TYR A 195 -2.08 -10.17 10.21
C TYR A 195 -1.75 -11.59 10.70
N VAL A 196 -0.54 -12.09 10.44
CA VAL A 196 -0.10 -13.40 10.94
C VAL A 196 -0.11 -13.43 12.46
N GLN A 197 0.39 -12.37 13.10
CA GLN A 197 0.36 -12.24 14.55
C GLN A 197 -1.08 -12.21 15.10
N ALA A 198 -1.99 -11.50 14.44
CA ALA A 198 -3.40 -11.44 14.84
C ALA A 198 -4.12 -12.79 14.68
N ALA A 199 -3.73 -13.59 13.68
CA ALA A 199 -4.31 -14.92 13.44
C ALA A 199 -3.71 -16.02 14.35
N ALA A 200 -2.53 -15.81 14.93
CA ALA A 200 -1.80 -16.84 15.68
C ALA A 200 -2.57 -17.41 16.90
N PRO A 201 -3.28 -16.62 17.73
CA PRO A 201 -4.05 -17.16 18.85
C PRO A 201 -5.16 -18.11 18.42
N ALA A 202 -5.91 -17.76 17.37
CA ALA A 202 -6.98 -18.61 16.83
C ALA A 202 -6.40 -19.92 16.28
N ALA A 203 -5.25 -19.85 15.60
CA ALA A 203 -4.56 -21.02 15.08
C ALA A 203 -4.10 -21.98 16.21
N ALA A 204 -3.55 -21.42 17.29
CA ALA A 204 -3.12 -22.19 18.47
C ALA A 204 -4.29 -22.88 19.18
N ALA A 205 -5.49 -22.30 19.13
CA ALA A 205 -6.72 -22.88 19.68
C ALA A 205 -7.36 -23.96 18.79
N GLY A 206 -6.68 -24.40 17.71
CA GLY A 206 -7.17 -25.46 16.82
C GLY A 206 -8.03 -24.97 15.65
N ALA A 207 -8.19 -23.65 15.46
CA ALA A 207 -8.82 -23.10 14.26
C ALA A 207 -7.84 -23.10 13.06
N GLY A 208 -7.12 -24.20 12.83
CA GLY A 208 -6.06 -24.34 11.82
C GLY A 208 -6.39 -23.82 10.41
N PRO A 209 -7.64 -23.95 9.90
CA PRO A 209 -8.01 -23.36 8.61
C PRO A 209 -7.87 -21.83 8.54
N SER A 210 -7.99 -21.10 9.66
CA SER A 210 -7.91 -19.63 9.65
C SER A 210 -6.51 -19.13 9.34
N MET A 211 -5.46 -19.79 9.84
CA MET A 211 -4.07 -19.45 9.53
C MET A 211 -3.72 -19.77 8.08
N ALA A 212 -4.14 -20.94 7.58
CA ALA A 212 -3.90 -21.32 6.20
C ALA A 212 -4.57 -20.33 5.22
N VAL A 213 -5.82 -19.94 5.50
CA VAL A 213 -6.53 -18.92 4.72
C VAL A 213 -5.84 -17.57 4.82
N THR A 214 -5.42 -17.15 6.02
CA THR A 214 -4.67 -15.89 6.21
C THR A 214 -3.37 -15.87 5.41
N LEU A 215 -2.60 -16.96 5.42
CA LEU A 215 -1.36 -17.06 4.63
C LEU A 215 -1.65 -17.03 3.14
N LEU A 216 -2.66 -17.77 2.66
CA LEU A 216 -3.07 -17.77 1.27
C LEU A 216 -3.47 -16.36 0.81
N GLU A 217 -4.39 -15.73 1.54
CA GLU A 217 -4.94 -14.42 1.24
C GLU A 217 -3.87 -13.33 1.32
N ARG A 218 -3.07 -13.27 2.38
CA ARG A 218 -2.16 -12.14 2.63
C ARG A 218 -0.78 -12.32 2.01
N VAL A 219 -0.22 -13.54 2.05
CA VAL A 219 1.13 -13.81 1.52
C VAL A 219 1.08 -14.05 0.02
N PHE A 220 0.24 -14.99 -0.42
CA PHE A 220 0.30 -15.47 -1.80
C PHE A 220 -0.53 -14.63 -2.76
N ILE A 221 -1.59 -13.98 -2.26
CA ILE A 221 -2.47 -13.14 -3.08
C ILE A 221 -2.22 -11.65 -2.79
N GLY A 222 -2.25 -11.26 -1.52
CA GLY A 222 -2.13 -9.87 -1.08
C GLY A 222 -0.81 -9.25 -1.47
N LEU A 223 0.33 -9.78 -0.99
CA LEU A 223 1.66 -9.22 -1.25
C LEU A 223 1.96 -9.03 -2.76
N PRO A 224 1.74 -10.01 -3.65
CA PRO A 224 1.85 -9.79 -5.09
C PRO A 224 0.91 -8.71 -5.64
N GLY A 225 -0.28 -8.56 -5.06
CA GLY A 225 -1.22 -7.47 -5.36
C GLY A 225 -0.70 -6.09 -5.02
N HIS A 226 -0.19 -5.91 -3.79
CA HIS A 226 0.42 -4.65 -3.35
C HIS A 226 1.51 -4.21 -4.34
N VAL A 227 2.40 -5.14 -4.71
CA VAL A 227 3.45 -4.85 -5.70
C VAL A 227 2.85 -4.48 -7.05
N ALA A 228 1.88 -5.23 -7.57
CA ALA A 228 1.28 -4.93 -8.87
C ALA A 228 0.55 -3.57 -8.92
N MET A 229 -0.11 -3.17 -7.84
CA MET A 229 -0.72 -1.85 -7.68
C MET A 229 0.34 -0.74 -7.64
N ALA A 230 1.43 -0.94 -6.89
CA ALA A 230 2.53 0.01 -6.84
C ALA A 230 3.22 0.19 -8.21
N VAL A 231 3.42 -0.91 -8.95
CA VAL A 231 3.95 -0.88 -10.32
C VAL A 231 3.00 -0.14 -11.27
N LEU A 232 1.69 -0.39 -11.17
CA LEU A 232 0.68 0.31 -11.98
C LEU A 232 0.70 1.81 -11.72
N SER A 233 0.70 2.22 -10.45
CA SER A 233 0.80 3.62 -10.03
C SER A 233 2.08 4.27 -10.54
N ALA A 234 3.22 3.59 -10.42
CA ALA A 234 4.51 4.08 -10.91
C ALA A 234 4.54 4.26 -12.44
N ALA A 235 4.00 3.29 -13.19
CA ALA A 235 3.94 3.36 -14.64
C ALA A 235 3.08 4.52 -15.13
N ARG A 236 1.90 4.68 -14.54
CA ARG A 236 1.00 5.79 -14.89
C ARG A 236 1.56 7.15 -14.47
N GLY A 237 2.17 7.22 -13.29
CA GLY A 237 2.77 8.44 -12.78
C GLY A 237 3.96 8.91 -13.61
N ALA A 238 4.76 7.99 -14.13
CA ALA A 238 5.87 8.32 -15.02
C ALA A 238 5.42 8.71 -16.44
N ASP A 239 4.30 8.16 -16.91
CA ASP A 239 3.68 8.56 -18.19
C ASP A 239 3.05 9.95 -18.11
N ALA A 240 2.40 10.32 -17.00
CA ALA A 240 1.76 11.63 -16.84
C ALA A 240 2.77 12.79 -16.92
N ASP A 241 3.99 12.60 -16.41
CA ASP A 241 5.09 13.56 -16.53
C ASP A 241 5.62 13.73 -17.96
N ALA A 242 5.23 12.85 -18.91
CA ALA A 242 5.73 12.93 -20.27
C ALA A 242 5.09 14.04 -21.12
N ASP A 243 3.86 14.43 -20.77
CA ASP A 243 3.00 15.35 -21.54
C ASP A 243 2.84 16.73 -20.90
N VAL A 244 3.38 16.96 -19.69
CA VAL A 244 3.30 18.25 -18.99
C VAL A 244 4.46 19.15 -19.45
N ASP A 245 4.11 20.37 -19.85
CA ASP A 245 5.05 21.44 -20.20
C ASP A 245 6.12 21.58 -19.08
N ASP A 246 7.40 21.61 -19.46
CA ASP A 246 8.63 21.33 -18.66
C ASP A 246 8.83 22.15 -17.35
N SER A 247 7.86 22.98 -16.98
CA SER A 247 7.92 23.93 -15.87
C SER A 247 6.96 23.67 -14.71
N ALA A 248 5.96 22.78 -14.84
CA ALA A 248 5.00 22.52 -13.77
C ALA A 248 5.30 21.20 -13.04
N ALA A 249 5.40 21.25 -11.70
CA ALA A 249 5.46 20.04 -10.88
C ALA A 249 4.13 19.26 -11.05
N PRO A 250 4.13 17.90 -10.94
CA PRO A 250 2.91 17.12 -11.04
C PRO A 250 1.89 17.63 -10.04
N GLY A 251 0.75 18.06 -10.57
CA GLY A 251 -0.37 18.57 -9.82
C GLY A 251 -1.10 17.46 -9.09
N TRP A 252 -2.04 17.83 -8.23
CA TRP A 252 -2.91 16.88 -7.54
C TRP A 252 -3.67 15.96 -8.53
N ARG A 253 -4.07 16.50 -9.69
CA ARG A 253 -4.74 15.73 -10.74
C ARG A 253 -3.87 14.60 -11.29
N ASP A 254 -2.57 14.85 -11.46
CA ASP A 254 -1.63 13.85 -11.98
C ASP A 254 -1.44 12.72 -10.96
N VAL A 255 -1.26 13.08 -9.68
CA VAL A 255 -1.19 12.11 -8.57
C VAL A 255 -2.44 11.24 -8.52
N VAL A 256 -3.63 11.85 -8.56
CA VAL A 256 -4.89 11.10 -8.57
C VAL A 256 -4.99 10.21 -9.79
N SER A 257 -4.63 10.70 -10.98
CA SER A 257 -4.69 9.90 -12.21
C SER A 257 -3.73 8.70 -12.21
N ALA A 258 -2.61 8.83 -11.49
CA ALA A 258 -1.62 7.77 -11.32
C ALA A 258 -2.14 6.67 -10.40
N ILE A 259 -2.69 7.04 -9.23
CA ILE A 259 -3.07 6.08 -8.19
C ILE A 259 -4.52 5.60 -8.28
N ALA A 260 -5.43 6.32 -8.95
CA ALA A 260 -6.86 6.01 -8.92
C ALA A 260 -7.21 4.56 -9.31
N PRO A 261 -6.61 3.95 -10.35
CA PRO A 261 -6.86 2.55 -10.65
C PRO A 261 -6.42 1.61 -9.52
N SER A 262 -5.24 1.85 -8.94
CA SER A 262 -4.71 1.07 -7.81
C SER A 262 -5.60 1.20 -6.58
N VAL A 263 -6.07 2.42 -6.26
CA VAL A 263 -7.02 2.67 -5.17
C VAL A 263 -8.32 1.90 -5.38
N LEU A 264 -8.82 1.85 -6.62
CA LEU A 264 -10.03 1.10 -6.94
C LEU A 264 -9.82 -0.41 -6.78
N TYR A 265 -8.74 -0.98 -7.32
CA TYR A 265 -8.47 -2.42 -7.17
C TYR A 265 -8.27 -2.81 -5.71
N HIS A 266 -7.52 -2.01 -4.96
CA HIS A 266 -7.33 -2.20 -3.52
C HIS A 266 -8.67 -2.15 -2.78
N GLY A 267 -9.45 -1.09 -2.98
CA GLY A 267 -10.71 -0.96 -2.26
C GLY A 267 -11.74 -2.02 -2.67
N LEU A 268 -11.73 -2.51 -3.91
CA LEU A 268 -12.54 -3.67 -4.31
C LEU A 268 -12.07 -4.96 -3.63
N TYR A 269 -10.76 -5.14 -3.47
CA TYR A 269 -10.20 -6.25 -2.71
C TYR A 269 -10.68 -6.22 -1.26
N ASP A 270 -10.52 -5.08 -0.58
CA ASP A 270 -10.97 -4.90 0.80
C ASP A 270 -12.49 -5.05 0.94
N LEU A 271 -13.25 -4.48 0.01
CA LEU A 271 -14.70 -4.57 0.02
C LEU A 271 -15.16 -6.03 -0.11
N ALA A 272 -14.46 -6.85 -0.88
CA ALA A 272 -14.75 -8.28 -0.98
C ALA A 272 -14.52 -9.00 0.34
N LEU A 273 -13.41 -8.69 1.01
CA LEU A 273 -13.04 -9.25 2.30
C LEU A 273 -14.05 -8.84 3.39
N PHE A 274 -14.17 -7.55 3.66
CA PHE A 274 -15.09 -7.03 4.68
C PHE A 274 -16.55 -7.31 4.34
N GLY A 275 -16.92 -7.18 3.06
CA GLY A 275 -18.28 -7.46 2.59
C GLY A 275 -18.66 -8.92 2.80
N THR A 276 -17.78 -9.88 2.48
CA THR A 276 -18.06 -11.30 2.74
C THR A 276 -18.15 -11.58 4.23
N SER A 277 -17.24 -11.02 5.03
CA SER A 277 -17.26 -11.13 6.49
C SER A 277 -18.59 -10.63 7.08
N ALA A 278 -19.09 -9.50 6.58
CA ALA A 278 -20.34 -8.91 7.02
C ALA A 278 -21.59 -9.67 6.52
N TRP A 279 -21.67 -9.99 5.23
CA TRP A 279 -22.87 -10.58 4.64
C TRP A 279 -23.04 -12.05 5.00
N VAL A 280 -21.95 -12.81 4.96
CA VAL A 280 -21.98 -14.26 5.19
C VAL A 280 -21.73 -14.58 6.65
N GLY A 281 -20.76 -13.91 7.28
CA GLY A 281 -20.39 -14.13 8.69
C GLY A 281 -21.22 -13.33 9.70
N GLY A 282 -21.91 -12.27 9.28
CA GLY A 282 -22.59 -11.38 10.23
C GLY A 282 -21.60 -10.61 11.11
N HIS A 283 -20.39 -10.35 10.62
CA HIS A 283 -19.34 -9.69 11.38
C HIS A 283 -19.18 -8.22 11.00
N VAL A 284 -18.89 -7.37 11.98
CA VAL A 284 -18.51 -5.97 11.79
C VAL A 284 -16.99 -5.89 11.83
N GLY A 285 -16.34 -5.46 10.75
CA GLY A 285 -14.89 -5.44 10.64
C GLY A 285 -14.34 -6.75 10.09
N TRP A 286 -13.05 -6.99 10.31
CA TRP A 286 -12.37 -8.14 9.71
C TRP A 286 -12.37 -9.33 10.68
N VAL A 287 -13.27 -10.27 10.42
CA VAL A 287 -13.25 -11.61 11.00
C VAL A 287 -13.38 -12.60 9.84
N HIS A 288 -12.46 -13.55 9.72
CA HIS A 288 -12.50 -14.52 8.62
C HIS A 288 -13.84 -15.25 8.58
N PRO A 289 -14.52 -15.29 7.41
CA PRO A 289 -15.76 -16.03 7.30
C PRO A 289 -15.49 -17.52 7.50
N VAL A 290 -16.40 -18.18 8.23
CA VAL A 290 -16.33 -19.63 8.46
C VAL A 290 -17.10 -20.37 7.37
N GLY A 291 -16.57 -21.50 6.92
CA GLY A 291 -17.22 -22.39 5.96
C GLY A 291 -16.66 -22.28 4.54
N ALA A 292 -16.49 -23.44 3.91
CA ALA A 292 -15.79 -23.56 2.63
C ALA A 292 -16.41 -22.71 1.51
N ARG A 293 -17.75 -22.63 1.42
CA ARG A 293 -18.43 -21.85 0.38
C ARG A 293 -18.14 -20.35 0.48
N ALA A 294 -18.16 -19.80 1.69
CA ALA A 294 -17.89 -18.39 1.94
C ALA A 294 -16.45 -18.05 1.57
N VAL A 295 -15.50 -18.87 2.05
CA VAL A 295 -14.07 -18.72 1.77
C VAL A 295 -13.77 -18.84 0.27
N VAL A 296 -14.31 -19.87 -0.40
CA VAL A 296 -14.10 -20.06 -1.85
C VAL A 296 -14.70 -18.90 -2.65
N GLY A 297 -15.90 -18.43 -2.31
CA GLY A 297 -16.51 -17.28 -2.98
C GLY A 297 -15.69 -16.00 -2.82
N MET A 298 -15.24 -15.72 -1.59
CA MET A 298 -14.35 -14.58 -1.29
C MET A 298 -13.05 -14.65 -2.08
N LEU A 299 -12.36 -15.79 -2.02
CA LEU A 299 -11.10 -16.02 -2.74
C LEU A 299 -11.30 -15.91 -4.25
N GLY A 300 -12.39 -16.46 -4.81
CA GLY A 300 -12.71 -16.35 -6.22
C GLY A 300 -12.89 -14.90 -6.68
N PHE A 301 -13.59 -14.08 -5.89
CA PHE A 301 -13.74 -12.66 -6.17
C PHE A 301 -12.39 -11.93 -6.10
N VAL A 302 -11.65 -12.13 -5.02
CA VAL A 302 -10.33 -11.52 -4.79
C VAL A 302 -9.36 -11.89 -5.93
N LEU A 303 -9.29 -13.16 -6.32
CA LEU A 303 -8.45 -13.61 -7.43
C LEU A 303 -8.87 -12.98 -8.77
N SER A 304 -10.18 -12.75 -8.97
CA SER A 304 -10.68 -12.08 -10.17
C SER A 304 -10.23 -10.61 -10.22
N VAL A 305 -10.32 -9.89 -9.10
CA VAL A 305 -9.80 -8.51 -8.97
C VAL A 305 -8.30 -8.48 -9.28
N GLN A 306 -7.53 -9.41 -8.70
CA GLN A 306 -6.09 -9.50 -8.94
C GLN A 306 -5.76 -9.84 -10.41
N GLY A 307 -6.51 -10.76 -11.02
CA GLY A 307 -6.33 -11.10 -12.44
C GLY A 307 -6.51 -9.89 -13.35
N VAL A 308 -7.54 -9.07 -13.08
CA VAL A 308 -7.78 -7.82 -13.83
C VAL A 308 -6.68 -6.78 -13.54
N LEU A 309 -6.25 -6.64 -12.27
CA LEU A 309 -5.13 -5.79 -11.89
C LEU A 309 -3.87 -6.18 -12.67
N TYR A 310 -3.46 -7.44 -12.67
CA TYR A 310 -2.27 -7.90 -13.38
C TYR A 310 -2.34 -7.63 -14.87
N ALA A 311 -3.50 -7.86 -15.49
CA ALA A 311 -3.70 -7.53 -16.90
C ALA A 311 -3.55 -6.02 -17.16
N HIS A 312 -4.06 -5.17 -16.27
CA HIS A 312 -3.91 -3.72 -16.36
C HIS A 312 -2.47 -3.27 -16.13
N THR A 313 -1.80 -3.77 -15.09
CA THR A 313 -0.38 -3.51 -14.81
C THR A 313 0.51 -3.94 -15.97
N LEU A 314 0.26 -5.12 -16.56
CA LEU A 314 1.00 -5.61 -17.72
C LEU A 314 0.79 -4.72 -18.95
N ARG A 315 -0.46 -4.29 -19.23
CA ARG A 315 -0.75 -3.36 -20.34
C ARG A 315 -0.07 -2.00 -20.13
N ALA A 316 -0.13 -1.46 -18.91
CA ALA A 316 0.56 -0.21 -18.58
C ALA A 316 2.07 -0.37 -18.73
N TRP A 317 2.62 -1.51 -18.30
CA TRP A 317 4.04 -1.83 -18.47
C TRP A 317 4.43 -1.96 -19.94
N LEU A 318 3.71 -2.72 -20.76
CA LEU A 318 4.06 -2.95 -22.16
C LEU A 318 3.83 -1.71 -23.04
N GLY A 319 2.78 -0.94 -22.77
CA GLY A 319 2.49 0.30 -23.50
C GLY A 319 3.47 1.43 -23.20
N TRP A 320 4.26 1.31 -22.13
CA TRP A 320 5.27 2.29 -21.75
C TRP A 320 6.49 2.18 -22.67
N GLY A 321 6.61 3.15 -23.58
CA GLY A 321 7.70 3.26 -24.57
C GLY A 321 7.22 3.28 -26.02
N ASP A 322 6.00 2.80 -26.30
CA ASP A 322 5.42 2.88 -27.66
C ASP A 322 4.94 4.29 -28.01
N LYS A 323 4.57 5.10 -27.00
CA LYS A 323 4.17 6.50 -27.19
C LYS A 323 5.35 7.42 -27.55
N SER A 324 6.56 7.12 -27.08
CA SER A 324 7.74 7.94 -27.39
C SER A 324 8.32 7.70 -28.78
N LYS A 325 7.81 6.72 -29.53
CA LYS A 325 8.23 6.42 -30.92
C LYS A 325 7.27 7.00 -31.98
N LYS A 326 6.15 7.60 -31.57
CA LYS A 326 5.12 8.13 -32.48
C LYS A 326 5.08 9.67 -32.56
N GLN A 327 6.07 10.35 -31.98
CA GLN A 327 6.32 11.78 -32.15
C GLN A 327 7.66 11.97 -32.85
#